data_AF-A0A7Y5TIA5-F1
#
_entry.id   AF-A0A7Y5TIA5-F1
#
_cell.length_a   1.000
_cell.length_b   1.000
_cell.length_c   1.000
_cell.angle_alpha   90.00
_cell.angle_beta   90.00
_cell.angle_gamma   90.00
#
_symmetry.space_group_name_H-M   'P 1'
#
loop_
_entity.id
_entity.type
_entity.pdbx_description
1 polymer ?
#
loop_
_entity_poly.entity_id
_entity_poly.type
_entity_poly.pdbx_seq_one_letter_code
_entity_poly.pdbx_strand_id
1 'polypeptide(L)'
;PVLQAMSRKDFVGEALDLPAEERLEGSLAATAVAAWLGATVFRAHDVRATRRVIDMVATIRGDRPQRVALRGVRPAAAHEPGTGGPSNGQ
;
A
#
# COMPACT_ATOMS: atom_id res chain seq x y z
N PRO A 1 -10.05 8.32 -13.65
CA PRO A 1 -9.81 7.14 -12.78
C PRO A 1 -9.54 5.91 -13.67
N VAL A 2 -8.54 5.08 -13.34
CA VAL A 2 -8.12 3.91 -14.15
C VAL A 2 -8.39 2.61 -13.39
N LEU A 3 -8.95 1.62 -14.08
CA LEU A 3 -9.21 0.27 -13.58
C LEU A 3 -8.18 -0.73 -14.10
N GLN A 4 -7.55 -1.48 -13.20
CA GLN A 4 -6.70 -2.62 -13.51
C GLN A 4 -7.47 -3.93 -13.32
N ALA A 5 -7.33 -4.85 -14.26
CA ALA A 5 -7.86 -6.21 -14.15
C ALA A 5 -6.90 -7.23 -14.77
N MET A 6 -5.80 -7.53 -14.07
CA MET A 6 -4.76 -8.49 -14.52
C MET A 6 -4.68 -9.78 -13.69
N SER A 7 -5.46 -9.89 -12.60
CA SER A 7 -5.43 -11.04 -11.68
C SER A 7 -5.72 -12.37 -12.40
N ARG A 8 -4.79 -13.34 -12.29
CA ARG A 8 -4.80 -14.72 -12.80
C ARG A 8 -5.01 -14.88 -14.32
N LYS A 9 -4.90 -13.80 -15.09
CA LYS A 9 -5.07 -13.84 -16.55
C LYS A 9 -3.98 -14.63 -17.25
N ASP A 10 -4.29 -15.10 -18.46
CA ASP A 10 -3.37 -15.87 -19.29
C ASP A 10 -2.09 -15.11 -19.62
N PHE A 11 -2.16 -13.78 -19.82
CA PHE A 11 -0.96 -12.93 -19.94
C PHE A 11 0.07 -13.19 -18.83
N VAL A 12 -0.36 -13.36 -17.57
CA VAL A 12 0.56 -13.66 -16.45
C VAL A 12 1.12 -15.08 -16.58
N GLY A 13 0.30 -16.03 -17.02
CA GLY A 13 0.72 -17.41 -17.26
C GLY A 13 1.70 -17.53 -18.42
N GLU A 14 1.43 -16.88 -19.55
CA GLU A 14 2.29 -16.84 -20.73
C GLU A 14 3.61 -16.12 -20.45
N ALA A 15 3.60 -15.05 -19.64
CA ALA A 15 4.81 -14.31 -19.30
C ALA A 15 5.75 -15.06 -18.36
N LEU A 16 5.23 -15.96 -17.52
CA LEU A 16 5.99 -16.64 -16.47
C LEU A 16 6.05 -18.18 -16.63
N ASP A 17 5.41 -18.72 -17.67
CA ASP A 17 5.20 -20.16 -17.89
C ASP A 17 4.54 -20.87 -16.69
N LEU A 18 3.41 -20.32 -16.22
CA LEU A 18 2.72 -20.80 -15.01
C LEU A 18 1.25 -21.23 -15.25
N PRO A 19 0.81 -22.33 -14.59
CA PRO A 19 -0.60 -22.71 -14.54
C PRO A 19 -1.42 -21.69 -13.71
N ALA A 20 -2.74 -21.67 -13.89
CA ALA A 20 -3.62 -20.63 -13.35
C ALA A 20 -3.55 -20.48 -11.82
N GLU A 21 -3.31 -21.59 -11.12
CA GLU A 21 -3.22 -21.69 -9.66
C GLU A 21 -1.99 -20.94 -9.12
N GLU A 22 -0.90 -20.89 -9.88
CA GLU A 22 0.41 -20.37 -9.48
C GLU A 22 0.63 -18.91 -9.92
N ARG A 23 -0.32 -18.31 -10.65
CA ARG A 23 -0.22 -16.92 -11.17
C ARG A 23 -0.35 -15.82 -10.11
N LEU A 24 -0.40 -16.15 -8.82
CA LEU A 24 -0.60 -15.16 -7.76
C LEU A 24 0.53 -14.12 -7.75
N GLU A 25 1.78 -14.55 -7.74
CA GLU A 25 2.94 -13.66 -7.62
C GLU A 25 3.03 -12.69 -8.81
N GLY A 26 2.90 -13.19 -10.04
CA GLY A 26 2.86 -12.35 -11.23
C GLY A 26 1.68 -11.37 -11.25
N SER A 27 0.50 -11.81 -10.77
CA SER A 27 -0.66 -10.92 -10.64
C SER A 27 -0.42 -9.78 -9.64
N LEU A 28 0.24 -10.08 -8.52
CA LEU A 28 0.58 -9.11 -7.50
C LEU A 28 1.66 -8.13 -7.98
N ALA A 29 2.66 -8.61 -8.74
CA ALA A 29 3.67 -7.76 -9.36
C ALA A 29 3.03 -6.75 -10.34
N ALA A 30 2.17 -7.23 -11.24
CA ALA A 30 1.46 -6.37 -12.18
C ALA A 30 0.53 -5.36 -11.48
N THR A 31 -0.08 -5.76 -10.36
CA THR A 31 -0.88 -4.88 -9.50
C THR A 31 -0.01 -3.79 -8.86
N ALA A 32 1.17 -4.13 -8.35
CA ALA A 32 2.07 -3.17 -7.72
C ALA A 32 2.49 -2.08 -8.70
N VAL A 33 2.86 -2.46 -9.92
CA VAL A 33 3.24 -1.52 -10.99
C VAL A 33 2.06 -0.62 -11.37
N ALA A 34 0.86 -1.19 -11.57
CA ALA A 34 -0.32 -0.39 -11.91
C ALA A 34 -0.67 0.61 -10.79
N ALA A 35 -0.59 0.21 -9.53
CA ALA A 35 -0.79 1.10 -8.39
C ALA A 35 0.28 2.21 -8.32
N TRP A 36 1.54 1.88 -8.61
CA TRP A 36 2.62 2.86 -8.70
C TRP A 36 2.38 3.88 -9.82
N LEU A 37 1.83 3.45 -10.94
CA LEU A 37 1.50 4.32 -12.08
C LEU A 37 0.18 5.10 -11.90
N GLY A 38 -0.51 4.94 -10.77
CA GLY A 38 -1.70 5.74 -10.44
C GLY A 38 -3.05 5.09 -10.78
N ALA A 39 -3.10 3.78 -11.01
CA ALA A 39 -4.38 3.06 -11.05
C ALA A 39 -5.10 3.18 -9.69
N THR A 40 -6.40 3.46 -9.71
CA THR A 40 -7.20 3.72 -8.50
C THR A 40 -8.26 2.66 -8.24
N VAL A 41 -8.55 1.79 -9.22
CA VAL A 41 -9.53 0.69 -9.10
C VAL A 41 -8.87 -0.62 -9.51
N PHE A 42 -9.09 -1.69 -8.74
CA PHE A 42 -8.46 -2.99 -8.97
C PHE A 42 -9.50 -4.11 -8.90
N ARG A 43 -9.55 -4.95 -9.93
CA ARG A 43 -10.31 -6.21 -9.94
C ARG A 43 -9.37 -7.37 -9.63
N ALA A 44 -9.69 -8.13 -8.59
CA ALA A 44 -8.87 -9.25 -8.14
C ALA A 44 -9.69 -10.48 -7.76
N HIS A 45 -9.12 -11.67 -7.98
CA HIS A 45 -9.60 -12.91 -7.39
C HIS A 45 -9.10 -13.03 -5.94
N ASP A 46 -7.82 -12.75 -5.70
CA ASP A 46 -7.17 -12.80 -4.38
C ASP A 46 -7.19 -11.43 -3.69
N VAL A 47 -8.37 -11.01 -3.21
CA VAL A 47 -8.62 -9.66 -2.68
C VAL A 47 -7.68 -9.27 -1.54
N ARG A 48 -7.47 -10.17 -0.56
CA ARG A 48 -6.64 -9.87 0.61
C ARG A 48 -5.17 -9.62 0.22
N ALA A 49 -4.63 -10.45 -0.66
CA ALA A 49 -3.25 -10.31 -1.13
C ALA A 49 -3.07 -9.03 -1.94
N THR A 50 -4.00 -8.76 -2.85
CA THR A 50 -4.05 -7.54 -3.67
C THR A 50 -4.09 -6.28 -2.79
N ARG A 51 -4.96 -6.25 -1.77
CA ARG A 51 -5.04 -5.10 -0.85
C ARG A 51 -3.73 -4.86 -0.11
N ARG A 52 -3.02 -5.91 0.33
CA ARG A 52 -1.73 -5.79 1.00
C ARG A 52 -0.67 -5.17 0.09
N VAL A 53 -0.65 -5.55 -1.19
CA VAL A 53 0.26 -4.97 -2.19
C VAL A 53 -0.05 -3.48 -2.41
N ILE A 54 -1.32 -3.13 -2.61
CA ILE A 54 -1.72 -1.72 -2.80
C ILE A 54 -1.35 -0.88 -1.57
N ASP A 55 -1.59 -1.40 -0.36
CA ASP A 55 -1.20 -0.76 0.90
C ASP A 55 0.31 -0.57 1.01
N MET A 56 1.09 -1.56 0.57
CA MET A 56 2.54 -1.48 0.58
C MET A 56 3.03 -0.42 -0.41
N VAL A 57 2.51 -0.42 -1.64
CA VAL A 57 2.83 0.60 -2.66
C VAL A 57 2.53 2.01 -2.16
N ALA A 58 1.34 2.22 -1.59
CA ALA A 58 0.97 3.52 -1.03
C ALA A 58 1.87 3.93 0.15
N THR A 59 2.32 2.95 0.96
CA THR A 59 3.28 3.24 2.05
C THR A 59 4.65 3.64 1.50
N ILE A 60 5.15 2.95 0.46
CA ILE A 60 6.44 3.27 -0.19
C ILE A 60 6.38 4.66 -0.85
N ARG A 61 5.25 5.00 -1.48
CA ARG A 61 5.02 6.32 -2.09
C ARG A 61 4.93 7.46 -1.08
N GLY A 62 4.72 7.15 0.20
CA GLY A 62 4.44 8.15 1.24
C GLY A 62 2.99 8.61 1.31
N ASP A 63 2.09 8.01 0.52
CA ASP A 63 0.66 8.33 0.50
C ASP A 63 -0.06 7.88 1.77
N ARG A 64 0.54 6.95 2.52
CA ARG A 64 0.08 6.50 3.84
C ARG A 64 1.25 6.18 4.77
N PRO A 65 1.09 6.37 6.09
CA PRO A 65 2.09 5.95 7.05
C PRO A 65 2.14 4.43 7.19
N GLN A 66 3.28 3.94 7.65
CA GLN A 66 3.43 2.58 8.16
C GLN A 66 2.46 2.32 9.33
N ARG A 67 1.78 1.17 9.32
CA ARG A 67 0.79 0.84 10.37
C ARG A 67 1.42 0.64 11.74
N VAL A 68 2.66 0.15 11.78
CA VAL A 68 3.43 -0.05 13.00
C VAL A 68 4.89 0.30 12.70
N ALA A 69 5.44 1.30 13.38
CA ALA A 69 6.82 1.76 13.21
C ALA A 69 7.73 1.21 14.33
N LEU A 70 7.96 -0.11 14.35
CA LEU A 70 8.69 -0.76 15.46
C LEU A 70 10.20 -0.49 15.43
N ARG A 71 10.78 -0.23 14.26
CA ARG A 71 12.22 0.03 14.12
C ARG A 71 12.43 1.18 13.13
N GLY A 72 12.94 2.33 13.61
CA GLY A 72 13.61 3.31 12.76
C GLY A 72 13.12 4.77 12.72
N VAL A 73 12.02 5.18 13.36
CA VAL A 73 11.65 6.62 13.55
C VAL A 73 10.84 6.80 14.84
N ARG A 74 11.13 7.86 15.62
CA ARG A 74 10.42 8.22 16.88
C ARG A 74 8.91 8.27 16.68
N PRO A 75 8.08 7.94 17.70
CA PRO A 75 6.68 8.38 17.68
C PRO A 75 6.69 9.89 17.43
N ALA A 76 5.92 10.36 16.44
CA ALA A 76 5.65 11.78 16.33
C ALA A 76 5.20 12.24 17.70
N ALA A 77 5.87 13.28 18.22
CA ALA A 77 5.60 13.83 19.54
C ALA A 77 4.09 13.87 19.75
N ALA A 78 3.64 13.19 20.80
CA ALA A 78 2.28 13.35 21.26
C ALA A 78 2.03 14.85 21.33
N HIS A 79 0.94 15.27 20.69
CA HIS A 79 0.38 16.60 20.75
C HIS A 79 0.57 17.17 22.17
N GLU A 80 1.54 18.08 22.36
CA GLU A 80 1.70 18.85 23.59
C GLU A 80 0.46 19.75 23.69
N PRO A 81 -0.45 19.51 24.65
CA PRO A 81 -1.56 20.41 24.85
C PRO A 81 -1.02 21.68 25.49
N GLY A 82 -1.00 22.77 24.71
CA GLY A 82 -1.05 24.15 25.19
C GLY A 82 0.00 24.55 26.24
N THR A 83 0.96 25.36 25.80
CA THR A 83 1.80 26.21 26.64
C THR A 83 0.96 27.03 27.62
N GLY A 84 0.72 26.51 28.82
CA GLY A 84 0.28 27.25 29.99
C GLY A 84 1.50 27.67 30.81
N GLY A 85 2.23 28.67 30.33
CA GLY A 85 3.26 29.33 31.13
C GLY A 85 2.62 30.22 32.21
N PRO A 86 3.22 30.37 33.40
CA PRO A 86 2.63 31.12 34.51
C PRO A 86 2.61 32.62 34.19
N SER A 87 1.44 33.24 34.18
CA SER A 87 1.34 34.70 34.35
C SER A 87 1.55 35.03 35.82
N ASN A 88 2.72 35.54 36.16
CA ASN A 88 3.06 36.08 37.47
C ASN A 88 2.50 37.51 37.61
N GLY A 89 1.77 37.76 38.71
CA GLY A 89 1.34 39.03 39.33
C GLY A 89 1.28 40.34 38.53
N GLN A 90 0.07 40.92 38.48
CA GLN A 90 -0.29 42.19 39.16
C GLN A 90 -1.75 42.13 39.61
#